data_AF-A0A9D2S6I6-F1
#
_entry.id   AF-A0A9D2S6I6-F1
#
_cell.length_a   1.000
_cell.length_b   1.000
_cell.length_c   1.000
_cell.angle_alpha   90.00
_cell.angle_beta   90.00
_cell.angle_gamma   90.00
#
_symmetry.space_group_name_H-M   'P 1'
#
loop_
_entity.id
_entity.type
_entity.pdbx_description
1 polymer ?
#
loop_
_entity_poly.entity_id
_entity_poly.type
_entity_poly.pdbx_seq_one_letter_code
_entity_poly.pdbx_strand_id
1 'polypeptide(L)'
;MEEYFLPVLSHFVNGNAWTASAGRMRYQAVPSEDGSTLTAQVWEGPFGHAFSQVEEEVSFPLSQEGLEALRAWAARWGERINARPRRTLAEDLARREAAGKRAAAPSPEEAAR
;
A
#
# COMPACT_ATOMS: atom_id res chain seq x y z
N MET A 1 -8.36 4.46 18.48
CA MET A 1 -7.52 4.67 17.28
C MET A 1 -6.91 3.31 17.00
N GLU A 2 -7.20 2.67 15.87
CA GLU A 2 -6.55 1.39 15.56
C GLU A 2 -5.03 1.62 15.53
N GLU A 3 -4.31 0.76 16.24
CA GLU A 3 -2.89 0.95 16.48
C GLU A 3 -2.13 0.68 15.18
N TYR A 4 -1.57 1.75 14.61
CA TYR A 4 -0.76 1.65 13.41
C TYR A 4 0.60 1.03 13.77
N PHE A 5 0.93 -0.10 13.14
CA PHE A 5 2.18 -0.80 13.40
C PHE A 5 3.13 -0.73 12.20
N LEU A 6 4.36 -0.34 12.47
CA LEU A 6 5.50 -0.54 11.57
C LEU A 6 6.63 -1.21 12.35
N PRO A 7 7.33 -2.18 11.72
CA PRO A 7 8.57 -2.73 12.24
C PRO A 7 9.64 -1.65 12.49
N VAL A 8 10.67 -2.05 13.23
CA VAL A 8 11.88 -1.25 13.42
C VAL A 8 12.76 -1.24 12.16
N LEU A 9 13.68 -0.27 12.06
CA LEU A 9 14.54 -0.08 10.89
C LEU A 9 15.32 -1.36 10.49
N SER A 10 15.81 -2.14 11.46
CA SER A 10 16.58 -3.36 11.19
C SER A 10 15.79 -4.42 10.41
N HIS A 11 14.46 -4.45 10.54
CA HIS A 11 13.60 -5.33 9.73
C HIS A 11 13.82 -5.07 8.24
N PHE A 12 13.82 -3.79 7.87
CA PHE A 12 13.92 -3.32 6.49
C PHE A 12 15.36 -3.32 5.97
N VAL A 13 16.34 -2.99 6.81
CA VAL A 13 17.78 -3.12 6.47
C VAL A 13 18.14 -4.56 6.11
N ASN A 14 17.45 -5.54 6.72
CA ASN A 14 17.60 -6.95 6.37
C ASN A 14 16.83 -7.37 5.10
N GLY A 15 16.29 -6.42 4.32
CA GLY A 15 15.57 -6.69 3.07
C GLY A 15 14.16 -7.23 3.24
N ASN A 16 13.60 -7.21 4.46
CA ASN A 16 12.28 -7.78 4.69
C ASN A 16 11.19 -6.76 4.33
N ALA A 17 10.26 -7.19 3.46
CA ALA A 17 9.03 -6.46 3.21
C ALA A 17 8.10 -6.51 4.44
N TRP A 18 7.22 -5.53 4.54
CA TRP A 18 6.17 -5.47 5.56
C TRP A 18 4.83 -5.20 4.91
N THR A 19 3.79 -5.94 5.30
CA THR A 19 2.40 -5.68 4.92
C THR A 19 1.54 -5.69 6.17
N ALA A 20 0.66 -4.69 6.31
CA ALA A 20 -0.23 -4.60 7.46
C ALA A 20 -1.54 -3.87 7.12
N SER A 21 -2.42 -3.82 8.11
CA SER A 21 -3.73 -3.20 8.03
C SER A 21 -3.99 -2.32 9.24
N ALA A 22 -4.68 -1.20 9.02
CA ALA A 22 -5.28 -0.38 10.08
C ALA A 22 -6.72 -0.03 9.68
N GLY A 23 -7.68 -0.74 10.24
CA GLY A 23 -9.10 -0.67 9.86
C GLY A 23 -9.33 -1.18 8.44
N ARG A 24 -9.86 -0.32 7.58
CA ARG A 24 -10.02 -0.59 6.14
C ARG A 24 -8.79 -0.25 5.32
N MET A 25 -7.83 0.49 5.88
CA MET A 25 -6.56 0.73 5.21
C MET A 25 -5.73 -0.56 5.17
N ARG A 26 -5.08 -0.78 4.03
CA ARG A 26 -4.04 -1.78 3.82
C ARG A 26 -2.82 -1.03 3.31
N TYR A 27 -1.65 -1.41 3.80
CA TYR A 27 -0.40 -0.78 3.38
C TYR A 27 0.73 -1.79 3.38
N GLN A 28 1.72 -1.52 2.53
CA GLN A 28 2.98 -2.25 2.51
C GLN A 28 4.16 -1.28 2.49
N ALA A 29 5.31 -1.77 2.92
CA ALA A 29 6.60 -1.11 2.77
C ALA A 29 7.61 -2.17 2.33
N VAL A 30 8.26 -1.93 1.19
CA VAL A 30 9.21 -2.84 0.55
C VAL A 30 10.54 -2.10 0.40
N PRO A 31 11.64 -2.61 0.99
CA PRO A 31 12.94 -2.00 0.81
C PRO A 31 13.45 -2.23 -0.63
N SER A 32 14.20 -1.27 -1.18
CA SER A 32 14.90 -1.45 -2.46
C SER A 32 16.02 -2.49 -2.32
N GLU A 33 16.37 -3.15 -3.44
CA GLU A 33 17.43 -4.16 -3.45
C GLU A 33 18.81 -3.59 -3.06
N ASP A 34 19.06 -2.33 -3.43
CA ASP A 34 20.25 -1.56 -3.05
C ASP A 34 20.23 -1.06 -1.58
N GLY A 35 19.13 -1.25 -0.85
CA GLY A 35 19.01 -0.90 0.56
C GLY A 35 19.03 0.60 0.83
N SER A 36 18.76 1.46 -0.16
CA SER A 36 18.74 2.92 0.02
C SER A 36 17.36 3.49 0.33
N THR A 37 16.28 2.82 -0.10
CA THR A 37 14.92 3.34 -0.01
C THR A 37 13.90 2.30 0.45
N LEU A 38 12.74 2.80 0.88
CA LEU A 38 11.53 2.06 1.19
C LEU A 38 10.40 2.54 0.30
N THR A 39 9.92 1.68 -0.58
CA THR A 39 8.72 1.95 -1.37
C THR A 39 7.50 1.51 -0.58
N ALA A 40 6.65 2.47 -0.25
CA ALA A 40 5.43 2.25 0.48
C ALA A 40 4.21 2.47 -0.41
N GLN A 41 3.23 1.58 -0.26
CA GLN A 41 1.99 1.64 -1.02
C GLN A 41 0.81 1.49 -0.08
N VAL A 42 -0.28 2.18 -0.40
CA VAL A 42 -1.53 2.13 0.37
C VAL A 42 -2.71 1.86 -0.55
N TRP A 43 -3.65 1.07 -0.05
CA TRP A 43 -4.91 0.82 -0.71
C TRP A 43 -6.02 0.61 0.31
N GLU A 44 -7.26 0.76 -0.15
CA GLU A 44 -8.42 0.42 0.66
C GLU A 44 -8.79 -1.06 0.47
N GLY A 45 -8.97 -1.77 1.58
CA GLY A 45 -9.48 -3.14 1.60
C GLY A 45 -10.91 -3.26 1.04
N PRO A 46 -11.54 -4.44 1.13
CA PRO A 46 -11.12 -5.60 1.92
C PRO A 46 -10.06 -6.50 1.25
N PHE A 47 -9.76 -6.29 -0.03
CA PHE A 47 -8.89 -7.21 -0.78
C PHE A 47 -7.39 -6.95 -0.57
N GLY A 48 -6.60 -7.97 -0.89
CA GLY A 48 -5.13 -7.87 -0.95
C GLY A 48 -4.65 -7.04 -2.13
N HIS A 49 -3.34 -6.76 -2.14
CA HIS A 49 -2.69 -5.88 -3.13
C HIS A 49 -3.04 -6.22 -4.59
N ALA A 50 -2.93 -7.49 -4.99
CA ALA A 50 -3.18 -7.94 -6.37
C ALA A 50 -4.62 -7.71 -6.88
N PHE A 51 -5.57 -7.46 -5.98
CA PHE A 51 -6.99 -7.27 -6.30
C PHE A 51 -7.49 -5.87 -5.93
N SER A 52 -6.57 -4.96 -5.62
CA SER A 52 -6.86 -3.62 -5.15
C SER A 52 -6.23 -2.58 -6.05
N GLN A 53 -6.80 -1.39 -6.03
CA GLN A 53 -6.17 -0.22 -6.63
C GLN A 53 -5.26 0.41 -5.58
N VAL A 54 -3.97 0.54 -5.90
CA VAL A 54 -3.04 1.35 -5.13
C VAL A 54 -3.50 2.80 -5.26
N GLU A 55 -3.73 3.42 -4.11
CA GLU A 55 -4.20 4.81 -4.00
C GLU A 55 -3.03 5.79 -4.06
N GLU A 56 -1.90 5.40 -3.47
CA GLU A 56 -0.66 6.15 -3.55
C GLU A 56 0.53 5.19 -3.34
N GLU A 57 1.61 5.49 -4.06
CA GLU A 57 2.93 4.89 -3.89
C GLU A 57 3.93 6.02 -3.60
N VAL A 58 4.74 5.89 -2.56
CA VAL A 58 5.74 6.88 -2.15
C VAL A 58 7.01 6.16 -1.72
N SER A 59 8.17 6.70 -2.12
CA SER A 59 9.47 6.22 -1.66
C SER A 59 10.02 7.09 -0.53
N PHE A 60 10.51 6.44 0.52
CA PHE A 60 11.17 7.07 1.66
C PHE A 60 12.63 6.62 1.73
N PRO A 61 13.56 7.41 2.28
CA PRO A 61 14.91 6.93 2.53
C PRO A 61 14.91 5.82 3.57
N LEU A 62 15.73 4.77 3.41
CA LEU A 62 15.90 3.70 4.40
C LEU A 62 16.72 4.21 5.60
N SER A 63 16.06 4.97 6.46
CA SER A 63 16.64 5.63 7.62
C SER A 63 15.60 5.77 8.72
N GLN A 64 16.01 6.15 9.92
CA GLN A 64 15.09 6.42 11.02
C GLN A 64 14.10 7.55 10.66
N GLU A 65 14.61 8.65 10.07
CA GLU A 65 13.80 9.79 9.64
C GLU A 65 12.79 9.38 8.55
N GLY A 66 13.23 8.58 7.57
CA GLY A 66 12.34 8.05 6.55
C GLY A 66 11.25 7.13 7.10
N LEU A 67 11.56 6.36 8.15
CA LEU A 67 10.60 5.50 8.83
C LEU A 67 9.58 6.31 9.65
N GLU A 68 9.99 7.43 10.24
CA GLU A 68 9.07 8.38 10.89
C GLU A 68 8.17 9.09 9.88
N ALA A 69 8.72 9.51 8.74
CA ALA A 69 7.95 10.07 7.63
C ALA A 69 6.92 9.06 7.08
N LEU A 70 7.31 7.80 6.94
CA LEU A 70 6.43 6.70 6.56
C LEU A 70 5.28 6.50 7.58
N ARG A 71 5.57 6.55 8.89
CA ARG A 71 4.54 6.48 9.95
C ARG A 71 3.53 7.62 9.81
N ALA A 72 4.01 8.85 9.65
CA ALA A 72 3.15 10.02 9.51
C ALA A 72 2.29 9.94 8.23
N TRP A 73 2.89 9.53 7.12
CA TRP A 73 2.18 9.32 5.85
C TRP A 73 1.05 8.29 5.99
N ALA A 74 1.35 7.14 6.60
CA ALA A 74 0.36 6.09 6.74
C ALA A 74 -0.72 6.42 7.78
N ALA A 75 -0.40 7.17 8.83
CA ALA A 75 -1.41 7.67 9.78
C ALA A 75 -2.45 8.55 9.06
N ARG A 76 -2.00 9.50 8.22
CA ARG A 76 -2.89 10.37 7.41
C ARG A 76 -3.78 9.56 6.47
N TRP A 77 -3.23 8.53 5.83
CA TRP A 77 -4.03 7.63 5.00
C TRP A 77 -5.03 6.80 5.80
N GLY A 78 -4.63 6.37 7.00
CA GLY A 78 -5.49 5.66 7.94
C GLY A 78 -6.73 6.48 8.26
N GLU A 79 -6.55 7.75 8.61
CA GLU A 79 -7.67 8.68 8.83
C GLU A 79 -8.53 8.83 7.58
N ARG A 80 -7.91 9.10 6.42
CA ARG A 80 -8.61 9.32 5.14
C ARG A 80 -9.45 8.11 4.71
N ILE A 81 -8.90 6.90 4.77
CA ILE A 81 -9.61 5.68 4.34
C ILE A 81 -10.67 5.28 5.37
N ASN A 82 -10.34 5.33 6.66
CA ASN A 82 -11.26 4.91 7.71
C ASN A 82 -12.44 5.88 7.92
N ALA A 83 -12.31 7.15 7.50
CA ALA A 83 -13.41 8.11 7.47
C ALA A 83 -14.43 7.88 6.33
N ARG A 84 -14.11 7.08 5.31
CA ARG A 84 -15.02 6.83 4.18
C ARG A 84 -16.29 6.09 4.64
N PRO A 85 -17.43 6.31 3.98
CA PRO A 85 -18.60 5.45 4.20
C PRO A 85 -18.26 4.00 3.84
N ARG A 86 -18.86 3.06 4.58
CA ARG A 86 -18.72 1.64 4.26
C ARG A 86 -19.38 1.36 2.91
N ARG A 87 -18.67 0.67 2.03
CA ARG A 87 -19.21 0.15 0.78
C ARG A 87 -20.05 -1.09 1.04
N THR A 88 -21.00 -1.30 0.16
CA THR A 88 -21.75 -2.55 0.06
C THR A 88 -20.87 -3.64 -0.57
N LEU A 89 -21.27 -4.90 -0.38
CA LEU A 89 -20.59 -6.04 -1.00
C LEU A 89 -20.54 -5.93 -2.53
N ALA A 90 -21.63 -5.44 -3.16
CA ALA A 90 -21.70 -5.27 -4.61
C ALA A 90 -20.65 -4.26 -5.12
N GLU A 91 -20.48 -3.15 -4.41
CA GLU A 91 -19.46 -2.15 -4.73
C GLU A 91 -18.04 -2.71 -4.57
N ASP A 92 -17.78 -3.48 -3.51
CA ASP A 92 -16.46 -4.09 -3.32
C ASP A 92 -16.15 -5.14 -4.40
N LEU A 93 -17.10 -5.99 -4.79
CA LEU A 93 -16.90 -6.95 -5.88
C LEU A 93 -16.62 -6.24 -7.22
N ALA A 94 -17.34 -5.15 -7.53
CA ALA A 94 -17.09 -4.35 -8.72
C ALA A 94 -15.67 -3.74 -8.72
N ARG A 95 -15.19 -3.26 -7.57
CA ARG A 95 -13.82 -2.75 -7.43
C ARG A 95 -12.78 -3.83 -7.72
N ARG A 96 -12.98 -5.04 -7.19
CA ARG A 96 -12.09 -6.18 -7.44
C ARG A 96 -12.06 -6.55 -8.91
N GLU A 97 -13.21 -6.62 -9.57
CA GLU A 97 -13.29 -6.92 -10.99
C GLU A 97 -12.55 -5.86 -11.82
N ALA A 98 -12.77 -4.58 -11.50
CA ALA A 98 -12.06 -3.48 -12.16
C ALA A 98 -10.53 -3.55 -11.94
N ALA A 99 -10.08 -3.95 -10.76
CA ALA A 99 -8.65 -4.17 -10.50
C ALA A 99 -8.10 -5.35 -11.31
N GLY A 100 -8.84 -6.46 -11.39
CA GLY A 100 -8.46 -7.61 -12.22
C GLY A 100 -8.37 -7.26 -13.72
N LYS A 101 -9.32 -6.49 -14.24
CA LYS A 101 -9.31 -6.01 -15.63
C LYS A 101 -8.10 -5.13 -15.94
N ARG A 102 -7.68 -4.27 -15.00
CA ARG A 102 -6.46 -3.45 -15.15
C ARG A 102 -5.19 -4.31 -15.18
N ALA A 103 -5.10 -5.30 -14.29
CA ALA A 103 -3.95 -6.21 -14.26
C ALA A 103 -3.84 -7.09 -15.53
N ALA A 104 -4.96 -7.36 -16.20
CA ALA A 104 -4.99 -8.10 -17.46
C ALA A 104 -4.86 -7.22 -18.71
N ALA A 105 -4.81 -5.90 -18.58
CA ALA A 105 -4.62 -5.01 -19.71
C ALA A 105 -3.16 -5.10 -20.20
N PRO A 106 -2.91 -5.24 -21.51
CA PRO A 106 -1.56 -5.29 -22.05
C PRO A 106 -0.83 -3.99 -21.73
N SER A 107 0.48 -4.10 -21.47
CA SER A 107 1.31 -2.92 -21.25
C SER A 107 1.25 -2.01 -22.49
N PRO A 108 1.33 -0.68 -22.36
CA PRO A 108 1.32 0.23 -23.52
C PRO A 108 2.42 -0.10 -24.55
N GLU A 109 3.50 -0.78 -24.14
CA GLU A 109 4.55 -1.30 -25.02
C GLU A 109 4.12 -2.53 -25.85
N GLU A 110 3.22 -3.36 -25.33
CA GLU A 110 2.71 -4.56 -26.00
C GLU A 110 1.54 -4.24 -26.94
N ALA A 111 0.75 -3.20 -26.64
CA ALA A 111 -0.35 -2.74 -27.48
C ALA A 111 0.12 -1.97 -28.74
N ALA A 112 1.40 -1.62 -28.82
CA ALA A 112 2.02 -0.87 -29.92
C ALA A 112 2.86 -1.75 -30.88
N ARG A 113 2.84 -3.08 -30.71
CA ARG A 113 3.42 -4.07 -31.63
C ARG A 113 2.35 -4.71 -32.50
#